data_AF-A0AAP3A3V4-F1
#
_entry.id   AF-A0AAP3A3V4-F1
#
_cell.length_a   1.000
_cell.length_b   1.000
_cell.length_c   1.000
_cell.angle_alpha   90.00
_cell.angle_beta   90.00
_cell.angle_gamma   90.00
#
_symmetry.space_group_name_H-M   'P 1'
#
loop_
_entity.id
_entity.type
_entity.pdbx_description
1 polymer ?
#
loop_
_entity_poly.entity_id
_entity_poly.type
_entity_poly.pdbx_seq_one_letter_code
_entity_poly.pdbx_strand_id
1 'polypeptide(L)'
;VKLTIIPVDTTDQLVTLLKKGKLDLAAAAIMVTPERRELFRFGPGFYQVSPKLVYRNGKPKPASLNDIKGKLVVAAGSTGEDLLKEMSKENPK
;
A
#
# COMPACT_ATOMS: atom_id res chain seq x y z
N VAL A 1 10.55 -12.18 27.50
CA VAL A 1 9.72 -12.24 26.27
C VAL A 1 10.65 -12.54 25.09
N LYS A 2 10.22 -13.36 24.12
CA LYS A 2 11.01 -13.73 22.92
C LYS A 2 10.28 -13.24 21.66
N LEU A 3 11.00 -12.61 20.74
CA LEU A 3 10.49 -12.26 19.42
C LEU A 3 10.45 -13.49 18.51
N THR A 4 9.32 -13.74 17.86
CA THR A 4 9.17 -14.75 16.81
C THR A 4 8.72 -14.04 15.54
N ILE A 5 9.48 -14.21 14.45
CA ILE A 5 9.16 -13.60 13.16
C ILE A 5 8.47 -14.64 12.29
N ILE A 6 7.29 -14.28 11.76
CA ILE A 6 6.51 -15.11 10.85
C ILE A 6 6.41 -14.37 9.52
N PRO A 7 7.08 -14.84 8.45
CA PRO A 7 6.92 -14.25 7.13
C PRO A 7 5.51 -14.58 6.59
N VAL A 8 4.97 -13.65 5.81
CA VAL A 8 3.70 -13.79 5.11
C VAL A 8 3.88 -13.30 3.68
N ASP A 9 3.22 -13.96 2.73
CA ASP A 9 3.46 -13.72 1.31
C ASP A 9 2.56 -12.61 0.74
N THR A 10 1.39 -12.40 1.34
CA THR A 10 0.41 -11.41 0.86
C THR A 10 -0.16 -10.55 1.97
N THR A 11 -0.62 -9.35 1.61
CA THR A 11 -1.32 -8.47 2.55
C THR A 11 -2.62 -9.10 3.05
N ASP A 12 -3.36 -9.83 2.21
CA ASP A 12 -4.60 -10.50 2.63
C ASP A 12 -4.35 -11.59 3.69
N GLN A 13 -3.28 -12.35 3.54
CA GLN A 13 -2.85 -13.33 4.55
C GLN A 13 -2.49 -12.63 5.86
N LEU A 14 -1.74 -11.52 5.79
CA LEU A 14 -1.38 -10.72 6.96
C LEU A 14 -2.61 -10.20 7.70
N VAL A 15 -3.55 -9.59 6.97
CA VAL A 15 -4.82 -9.05 7.49
C VAL A 15 -5.61 -10.17 8.18
N THR A 16 -5.69 -11.33 7.55
CA THR A 16 -6.42 -12.49 8.07
C THR A 16 -5.80 -13.01 9.36
N LEU A 17 -4.48 -13.18 9.42
CA LEU A 17 -3.78 -13.69 10.61
C LEU A 17 -3.87 -12.73 11.79
N LEU A 18 -3.73 -11.41 11.55
CA LEU A 18 -3.94 -10.39 12.57
C LEU A 18 -5.37 -10.41 13.12
N LYS A 19 -6.39 -10.42 12.26
CA LYS A 19 -7.80 -10.45 12.68
C LYS A 19 -8.15 -11.71 13.48
N LYS A 20 -7.50 -12.84 13.18
CA LYS A 20 -7.67 -14.11 13.89
C LYS A 20 -6.86 -14.21 15.19
N GLY A 21 -6.13 -13.15 15.58
CA GLY A 21 -5.28 -13.15 16.78
C GLY A 21 -4.10 -14.13 16.69
N LYS A 22 -3.67 -14.50 15.47
CA LYS A 22 -2.51 -15.37 15.24
C LYS A 22 -1.19 -14.60 15.22
N LEU A 23 -1.26 -13.27 15.14
CA LEU A 23 -0.13 -12.35 15.20
C LEU A 23 -0.45 -11.24 16.20
N ASP A 24 0.54 -10.85 16.99
CA ASP A 24 0.40 -9.74 17.94
C ASP A 24 0.48 -8.37 17.26
N LEU A 25 1.34 -8.24 16.24
CA LEU A 25 1.52 -7.04 15.44
C LEU A 25 2.00 -7.36 14.02
N ALA A 26 1.85 -6.39 13.12
CA ALA A 26 2.46 -6.43 11.80
C ALA A 26 3.48 -5.31 11.63
N ALA A 27 4.67 -5.67 11.13
CA ALA A 27 5.77 -4.75 10.86
C ALA A 27 6.38 -5.05 9.48
N ALA A 28 5.75 -4.53 8.43
CA ALA A 28 6.11 -4.80 7.03
C ALA A 28 6.11 -3.53 6.16
N ALA A 29 6.62 -2.41 6.69
CA ALA A 29 6.62 -1.10 6.02
C ALA A 29 5.22 -0.68 5.49
N ILE A 30 4.20 -0.92 6.31
CA ILE A 30 2.79 -0.72 5.98
C ILE A 30 2.47 0.76 6.12
N MET A 31 2.11 1.43 5.02
CA MET A 31 1.65 2.82 5.09
C MET A 31 0.24 2.89 5.67
N VAL A 32 -0.01 3.96 6.42
CA VAL A 32 -1.31 4.25 6.99
C VAL A 32 -2.18 4.93 5.93
N THR A 33 -3.26 4.27 5.53
CA THR A 33 -4.29 4.80 4.60
C THR A 33 -5.65 4.86 5.32
N PRO A 34 -6.62 5.67 4.86
CA PRO A 34 -7.97 5.67 5.40
C PRO A 34 -8.58 4.27 5.45
N GLU A 35 -8.50 3.52 4.35
CA GLU A 35 -9.02 2.17 4.21
C GLU A 35 -8.40 1.21 5.25
N ARG A 36 -7.09 1.32 5.52
CA ARG A 36 -6.42 0.47 6.51
C ARG A 36 -6.73 0.86 7.95
N ARG A 37 -6.98 2.14 8.23
CA ARG A 37 -7.38 2.62 9.57
C ARG A 37 -8.74 2.08 9.99
N GLU A 38 -9.63 1.79 9.04
CA GLU A 38 -10.91 1.14 9.33
C GLU A 38 -10.72 -0.32 9.80
N LEU A 39 -9.61 -0.95 9.42
CA LEU A 39 -9.34 -2.36 9.73
C LEU A 39 -8.51 -2.55 11.00
N PHE A 40 -7.55 -1.65 11.27
CA PHE A 40 -6.56 -1.84 12.34
C PHE A 40 -6.17 -0.53 13.04
N ARG A 41 -5.71 -0.68 14.28
CA ARG A 41 -4.99 0.38 14.99
C ARG A 41 -3.54 0.38 14.55
N PHE A 42 -3.01 1.57 14.28
CA PHE A 42 -1.61 1.78 13.97
C PHE A 42 -0.87 2.35 15.17
N GLY A 43 0.37 1.91 15.36
CA GLY A 43 1.29 2.54 16.32
C GLY A 43 1.80 3.90 15.82
N PRO A 44 2.69 4.55 16.58
CA PRO A 44 3.34 5.78 16.16
C PRO A 44 4.04 5.60 14.81
N GLY A 45 3.89 6.56 13.91
CA GLY A 45 4.62 6.57 12.65
C GLY A 45 6.11 6.78 12.90
N PHE A 46 6.94 5.94 12.29
CA PHE A 46 8.40 5.99 12.45
C PHE A 46 9.16 6.23 11.13
N TYR A 47 8.46 6.23 9.99
CA TYR A 47 8.99 6.67 8.69
C TYR A 47 7.95 7.46 7.90
N GLN A 48 8.41 8.42 7.10
CA GLN A 48 7.62 9.09 6.08
C GLN A 48 8.11 8.67 4.70
N VAL A 49 7.18 8.37 3.80
CA VAL A 49 7.48 7.95 2.43
C VAL A 49 6.65 8.77 1.46
N SER A 50 7.20 9.02 0.28
CA SER A 50 6.50 9.69 -0.82
C SER A 50 6.34 8.71 -1.96
N PRO A 51 5.10 8.27 -2.28
CA PRO A 51 4.82 7.45 -3.46
C PRO A 51 5.31 8.15 -4.73
N LYS A 52 5.92 7.40 -5.65
CA LYS A 52 6.43 7.91 -6.93
C LYS A 52 5.88 7.10 -8.09
N LEU A 53 5.56 7.78 -9.19
CA LEU A 53 5.29 7.13 -10.46
C LEU A 53 6.61 6.70 -11.10
N VAL A 54 6.75 5.41 -11.36
CA VAL A 54 7.86 4.85 -12.15
C VAL A 54 7.41 4.68 -13.60
N TYR A 55 8.23 5.13 -14.54
CA TYR A 55 7.95 5.05 -15.98
C TYR A 55 9.17 4.53 -16.75
N ARG A 56 8.96 4.09 -17.99
CA ARG A 56 10.02 3.51 -18.82
C ARG A 56 10.97 4.59 -19.32
N ASN A 57 12.28 4.39 -19.12
CA ASN A 57 13.31 5.28 -19.67
C ASN A 57 13.22 5.36 -21.21
N GLY A 58 13.52 6.52 -21.78
CA GLY A 58 13.36 6.80 -23.22
C GLY A 58 11.93 7.04 -23.68
N LYS A 59 10.95 7.07 -22.76
CA LYS A 59 9.58 7.55 -23.03
C LYS A 59 9.38 8.94 -22.42
N PRO A 60 8.47 9.78 -22.97
CA PRO A 60 8.13 11.06 -22.38
C PRO A 60 7.70 10.88 -20.92
N LYS A 61 8.28 11.69 -20.01
CA LYS A 61 7.92 11.70 -18.60
C LYS A 61 6.49 12.23 -18.45
N PRO A 62 5.55 11.47 -17.84
CA PRO A 62 4.23 11.99 -17.50
C PRO A 62 4.36 13.14 -16.50
N ALA A 63 3.69 14.27 -16.76
CA ALA A 63 3.64 15.39 -15.82
C ALA A 63 2.55 15.18 -14.76
N SER A 64 1.51 14.41 -15.11
CA SER A 64 0.39 14.02 -14.27
C SER A 64 -0.07 12.59 -14.58
N LEU A 65 -0.97 12.05 -13.74
CA LEU A 65 -1.61 10.77 -14.02
C LEU A 65 -2.49 10.80 -15.29
N ASN A 66 -2.99 11.98 -15.67
CA ASN A 66 -3.81 12.16 -16.88
C ASN A 66 -2.99 11.99 -18.17
N ASP A 67 -1.67 12.24 -18.11
CA ASP A 67 -0.75 12.05 -19.24
C ASP A 67 -0.39 10.58 -19.49
N ILE A 68 -0.83 9.67 -18.62
CA ILE A 68 -0.58 8.24 -18.76
C ILE A 68 -1.44 7.68 -19.90
N LYS A 69 -0.78 7.43 -21.04
CA LYS A 69 -1.36 6.75 -22.23
C LYS A 69 -1.37 5.22 -22.12
N GLY A 70 -0.72 4.66 -21.11
CA GLY A 70 -0.60 3.21 -20.89
C GLY A 70 -1.46 2.72 -19.73
N LYS A 71 -1.19 1.49 -19.28
CA LYS A 71 -1.79 0.95 -18.06
C LYS A 71 -0.95 1.34 -16.86
N LEU A 72 -1.58 1.93 -15.86
CA LEU A 72 -1.01 2.08 -14.53
C LEU A 72 -1.28 0.80 -13.75
N VAL A 73 -0.23 0.23 -13.15
CA VAL A 73 -0.30 -1.05 -12.44
C VAL A 73 0.35 -0.93 -11.07
N VAL A 74 -0.21 -1.63 -10.09
CA VAL A 74 0.26 -1.71 -8.71
C VAL A 74 0.09 -3.16 -8.23
N ALA A 75 0.84 -3.55 -7.22
CA ALA A 75 0.64 -4.85 -6.59
C ALA A 75 -0.73 -4.89 -5.88
N ALA A 76 -1.45 -6.00 -6.04
CA ALA A 76 -2.71 -6.22 -5.34
C ALA A 76 -2.49 -6.26 -3.82
N GLY A 77 -3.41 -5.67 -3.05
CA GLY A 77 -3.33 -5.51 -1.61
C GLY A 77 -2.28 -4.49 -1.13
N SER A 78 -1.53 -3.87 -2.04
CA SER A 78 -0.48 -2.91 -1.67
C SER A 78 -1.07 -1.54 -1.32
N THR A 79 -0.28 -0.73 -0.61
CA THR A 79 -0.60 0.68 -0.38
C THR A 79 -0.78 1.45 -1.70
N GLY A 80 -0.10 1.04 -2.77
CA GLY A 80 -0.29 1.63 -4.09
C GLY A 80 -1.71 1.42 -4.61
N GLU A 81 -2.33 0.28 -4.33
CA GLU A 81 -3.73 0.02 -4.68
C GLU A 81 -4.68 0.95 -3.94
N ASP A 82 -4.49 1.13 -2.62
CA ASP A 82 -5.29 2.05 -1.82
C ASP A 82 -5.21 3.48 -2.38
N LEU A 83 -3.98 3.95 -2.67
CA LEU A 83 -3.77 5.27 -3.28
C LEU A 83 -4.45 5.41 -4.63
N LEU A 84 -4.35 4.41 -5.50
CA LEU A 84 -4.99 4.48 -6.81
C LEU A 84 -6.51 4.50 -6.69
N LYS A 85 -7.08 3.74 -5.75
CA LYS A 85 -8.53 3.80 -5.46
C LYS A 85 -8.93 5.20 -5.01
N GLU A 86 -8.16 5.82 -4.11
CA GLU A 86 -8.41 7.20 -3.64
C GLU A 86 -8.30 8.21 -4.80
N MET A 87 -7.20 8.19 -5.56
CA MET A 87 -6.96 9.11 -6.68
C MET A 87 -7.98 8.95 -7.82
N SER A 88 -8.51 7.74 -8.02
CA SER A 88 -9.54 7.50 -9.04
C SER A 88 -10.87 8.18 -8.72
N LYS A 89 -11.16 8.49 -7.44
CA LYS A 89 -12.34 9.26 -7.04
C LYS A 89 -12.23 10.72 -7.48
N GLU A 90 -11.02 11.29 -7.47
CA GLU A 90 -10.75 12.68 -7.84
C GLU A 90 -10.52 12.87 -9.35
N ASN A 91 -10.07 11.82 -10.04
CA ASN A 91 -9.84 11.81 -11.49
C ASN A 91 -10.57 10.63 -12.14
N PRO A 92 -11.91 10.64 -12.18
CA PRO A 92 -12.67 9.63 -12.91
C PRO A 92 -12.31 9.76 -14.40
N LYS A 93 -11.70 8.72 -14.95
CA LYS A 93 -11.59 8.55 -16.40
C LYS A 93 -12.87 7.95 -16.95
#